data_AF-A0A8J6NUM8-F1
#
_entry.id   AF-A0A8J6NUM8-F1
#
_cell.length_a   1.000
_cell.length_b   1.000
_cell.length_c   1.000
_cell.angle_alpha   90.00
_cell.angle_beta   90.00
_cell.angle_gamma   90.00
#
_symmetry.space_group_name_H-M   'P 1'
#
loop_
_entity.id
_entity.type
_entity.pdbx_description
1 polymer ?
#
loop_
_entity_poly.entity_id
_entity_poly.type
_entity_poly.pdbx_seq_one_letter_code
_entity_poly.pdbx_strand_id
1 'polypeptide(L)'
;MEKRIERRKHKRFQAIDGLCAVLSSGIIKPDQIRSMSMAEIVLKVLKSKPDKMGQIIDISKGGLAFWYIHKGKNSNESFKIAITLPAGAFYSDKMKFETISDFEIINGDQLNTFTIRRQGLKFKELTFKETSLLDRVIRKYTLGEVRSNNFFNNWFQSSLASSF
;
A
#
# COMPACT_ATOMS: atom_id res chain seq x y z
N MET A 1 16.03 -15.31 -28.73
CA MET A 1 15.57 -15.39 -27.33
C MET A 1 15.90 -14.06 -26.66
N GLU A 2 14.94 -13.14 -26.55
CA GLU A 2 15.17 -11.84 -25.93
C GLU A 2 15.39 -12.01 -24.42
N LYS A 3 16.60 -11.70 -23.94
CA LYS A 3 16.85 -11.55 -22.50
C LYS A 3 15.99 -10.40 -22.02
N ARG A 4 15.01 -10.69 -21.17
CA ARG A 4 14.14 -9.71 -20.51
C ARG A 4 15.02 -8.77 -19.69
N ILE A 5 15.33 -7.59 -20.24
CA ILE A 5 16.20 -6.60 -19.56
C ILE A 5 15.53 -6.21 -18.24
N GLU A 6 16.22 -6.45 -17.13
CA GLU A 6 15.77 -6.02 -15.82
C GLU A 6 15.87 -4.49 -15.71
N ARG A 7 14.73 -3.81 -15.87
CA ARG A 7 14.65 -2.34 -15.82
C ARG A 7 14.58 -1.79 -14.38
N ARG A 8 14.50 -2.65 -13.36
CA ARG A 8 14.18 -2.23 -11.98
C ARG A 8 15.45 -2.01 -11.16
N LYS A 9 15.61 -0.80 -10.62
CA LYS A 9 16.70 -0.44 -9.71
C LYS A 9 16.61 -1.16 -8.34
N HIS A 10 15.40 -1.53 -7.92
CA HIS A 10 15.15 -2.15 -6.62
C HIS A 10 14.34 -3.43 -6.76
N LYS A 11 14.81 -4.48 -6.08
CA LYS A 11 14.07 -5.73 -5.89
C LYS A 11 12.75 -5.46 -5.17
N ARG A 12 11.70 -6.19 -5.57
CA ARG A 12 10.38 -6.14 -4.94
C ARG A 12 10.16 -7.38 -4.10
N PHE A 13 9.56 -7.18 -2.94
CA PHE A 13 9.30 -8.22 -1.96
C PHE A 13 7.80 -8.33 -1.75
N GLN A 14 7.30 -9.57 -1.72
CA GLN A 14 5.89 -9.82 -1.53
C GLN A 14 5.52 -9.50 -0.09
N ALA A 15 4.54 -8.63 0.13
CA ALA A 15 4.06 -8.35 1.47
C ALA A 15 3.29 -9.53 2.05
N ILE A 16 3.36 -9.71 3.37
CA ILE A 16 2.48 -10.63 4.08
C ILE A 16 1.04 -10.09 4.13
N ASP A 17 0.09 -10.97 4.44
CA ASP A 17 -1.29 -10.56 4.70
C ASP A 17 -1.39 -9.62 5.91
N GLY A 18 -2.30 -8.64 5.81
CA GLY A 18 -2.53 -7.62 6.84
C GLY A 18 -1.63 -6.37 6.74
N LEU A 19 -0.70 -6.31 5.80
CA LEU A 19 0.02 -5.07 5.48
C LEU A 19 -0.85 -4.18 4.58
N CYS A 20 -1.22 -2.98 5.03
CA CYS A 20 -2.07 -2.08 4.25
C CYS A 20 -1.42 -0.72 3.99
N ALA A 21 -1.71 -0.16 2.82
CA ALA A 21 -1.43 1.23 2.49
C ALA A 21 -2.70 2.05 2.71
N VAL A 22 -2.54 3.23 3.28
CA VAL A 22 -3.60 4.22 3.43
C VAL A 22 -3.16 5.52 2.79
N LEU A 23 -3.93 5.99 1.81
CA LEU A 23 -3.77 7.30 1.21
C LEU A 23 -4.90 8.20 1.67
N SER A 24 -4.55 9.36 2.21
CA SER A 24 -5.54 10.36 2.59
C SER A 24 -5.04 11.77 2.33
N SER A 25 -5.91 12.62 1.81
CA SER A 25 -5.68 14.05 1.59
C SER A 25 -5.92 14.88 2.85
N GLY A 26 -6.79 14.42 3.75
CA GLY A 26 -7.25 15.13 4.95
C GLY A 26 -6.43 14.89 6.23
N ILE A 27 -5.24 14.31 6.18
CA ILE A 27 -4.55 13.90 7.41
C ILE A 27 -4.09 15.10 8.24
N ILE A 28 -4.38 14.98 9.55
CA ILE A 28 -3.84 15.64 10.74
C ILE A 28 -2.66 16.58 10.43
N LYS A 29 -2.83 17.86 10.77
CA LYS A 29 -1.78 18.86 10.64
C LYS A 29 -0.51 18.40 11.43
N PRO A 30 0.71 18.61 10.90
CA PRO A 30 1.95 18.08 11.49
C PRO A 30 2.19 18.47 12.97
N ASP A 31 1.64 19.60 13.40
CA ASP A 31 1.68 20.10 14.79
C ASP A 31 0.93 19.19 15.78
N GLN A 32 -0.18 18.56 15.35
CA GLN A 32 -0.96 17.64 16.18
C GLN A 32 -0.35 16.23 16.28
N ILE A 33 0.69 15.93 15.51
CA ILE A 33 1.30 14.59 15.44
C ILE A 33 2.42 14.41 16.46
N ARG A 34 3.05 15.51 16.88
CA ARG A 34 4.27 15.47 17.71
C ARG A 34 4.10 14.83 19.09
N SER A 35 2.87 14.77 19.61
CA SER A 35 2.54 14.19 20.92
C SER A 35 1.73 12.89 20.85
N MET A 36 1.39 12.41 19.64
CA MET A 36 0.55 11.21 19.48
C MET A 36 1.40 9.94 19.37
N SER A 37 0.95 8.89 20.05
CA SER A 37 1.43 7.54 19.80
C SER A 37 1.04 7.08 18.40
N MET A 38 1.77 6.09 17.90
CA MET A 38 1.53 5.53 16.57
C MET A 38 0.13 4.89 16.42
N ALA A 39 -0.38 4.29 17.50
CA ALA A 39 -1.74 3.74 17.52
C ALA A 39 -2.80 4.85 17.40
N GLU A 40 -2.61 5.99 18.05
CA GLU A 40 -3.52 7.14 17.96
C GLU A 40 -3.52 7.76 16.57
N ILE A 41 -2.33 7.91 15.96
CA ILE A 41 -2.22 8.40 14.58
C ILE A 41 -3.02 7.52 13.63
N VAL A 42 -2.90 6.20 13.77
CA VAL A 42 -3.54 5.25 12.87
C VAL A 42 -5.03 5.17 13.11
N LEU A 43 -5.48 5.15 14.36
CA LEU A 43 -6.90 5.25 14.69
C LEU A 43 -7.51 6.53 14.11
N LYS A 44 -6.79 7.65 14.16
CA LYS A 44 -7.27 8.94 13.65
C LYS A 44 -7.27 8.99 12.12
N VAL A 45 -6.30 8.37 11.45
CA VAL A 45 -6.28 8.17 9.98
C VAL A 45 -7.44 7.28 9.53
N LEU A 46 -7.75 6.22 10.27
CA LEU A 46 -8.91 5.36 9.94
C LEU A 46 -10.23 6.11 10.16
N LYS A 47 -10.34 6.88 11.26
CA LYS A 47 -11.51 7.72 11.56
C LYS A 47 -11.70 8.87 10.57
N SER A 48 -10.62 9.36 9.94
CA SER A 48 -10.69 10.46 8.97
C SER A 48 -11.25 10.05 7.60
N LYS A 49 -11.71 8.79 7.44
CA LYS A 49 -12.28 8.25 6.19
C LYS A 49 -11.30 8.42 5.02
N PRO A 50 -10.21 7.64 4.99
CA PRO A 50 -9.17 7.80 3.98
C PRO A 50 -9.72 7.60 2.57
N ASP A 51 -9.15 8.35 1.63
CA ASP A 51 -9.53 8.34 0.22
C ASP A 51 -9.27 6.96 -0.41
N LYS A 52 -8.11 6.37 -0.10
CA LYS A 52 -7.78 5.00 -0.52
C LYS A 52 -7.19 4.22 0.64
N MET A 53 -7.63 2.99 0.80
CA MET A 53 -7.08 2.05 1.77
C MET A 53 -7.16 0.66 1.19
N GLY A 54 -6.08 -0.10 1.34
CA GLY A 54 -6.12 -1.54 1.07
C GLY A 54 -4.76 -2.20 1.10
N GLN A 55 -4.73 -3.47 0.71
CA GLN A 55 -3.62 -4.37 0.97
C GLN A 55 -2.42 -4.10 0.06
N ILE A 56 -1.23 -3.99 0.66
CA ILE A 56 0.03 -3.96 -0.08
C ILE A 56 0.29 -5.35 -0.65
N ILE A 57 0.55 -5.40 -1.95
CA ILE A 57 0.86 -6.62 -2.70
C ILE A 57 2.36 -6.88 -2.66
N ASP A 58 3.11 -5.83 -2.96
CA ASP A 58 4.56 -5.87 -3.04
C ASP A 58 5.15 -4.51 -2.65
N ILE A 59 6.36 -4.55 -2.09
CA ILE A 59 7.07 -3.37 -1.61
C ILE A 59 8.56 -3.46 -1.95
N SER A 60 9.18 -2.31 -2.17
CA SER A 60 10.61 -2.13 -2.42
C SER A 60 11.08 -0.82 -1.82
N LYS A 61 12.41 -0.61 -1.82
CA LYS A 61 12.97 0.70 -1.45
C LYS A 61 12.52 1.85 -2.35
N GLY A 62 12.09 1.56 -3.58
CA GLY A 62 11.68 2.57 -4.55
C GLY A 62 10.17 2.80 -4.65
N GLY A 63 9.34 2.03 -3.93
CA GLY A 63 7.90 2.12 -4.06
C GLY A 63 7.16 0.84 -3.68
N LEU A 64 5.84 0.89 -3.75
CA LEU A 64 4.94 -0.23 -3.43
C LEU A 64 3.81 -0.35 -4.45
N ALA A 65 3.12 -1.48 -4.43
CA ALA A 65 1.84 -1.66 -5.09
C ALA A 65 0.81 -2.18 -4.09
N PHE A 66 -0.43 -1.71 -4.20
CA PHE A 66 -1.51 -2.13 -3.31
C PHE A 66 -2.84 -2.22 -4.07
N TRP A 67 -3.74 -3.08 -3.59
CA TRP A 67 -5.13 -3.13 -4.02
C TRP A 67 -5.99 -2.22 -3.14
N TYR A 68 -7.04 -1.64 -3.71
CA TYR A 68 -8.03 -0.90 -2.94
C TYR A 68 -9.42 -0.97 -3.60
N ILE A 69 -10.47 -0.80 -2.79
CA ILE A 69 -11.84 -0.67 -3.28
C ILE A 69 -12.08 0.79 -3.67
N HIS A 70 -12.48 1.02 -4.91
CA HIS A 70 -12.78 2.35 -5.43
C HIS A 70 -14.17 2.81 -4.97
N LYS A 71 -14.24 3.98 -4.34
CA LYS A 71 -15.48 4.56 -3.79
C LYS A 71 -16.16 5.57 -4.74
N GLY A 72 -15.81 5.58 -6.03
CA GLY A 72 -16.48 6.39 -7.05
C GLY A 72 -16.06 7.86 -7.17
N LYS A 73 -15.18 8.37 -6.29
CA LYS A 73 -14.56 9.70 -6.44
C LYS A 73 -13.07 9.58 -6.74
N ASN A 74 -12.66 10.17 -7.85
CA ASN A 74 -11.26 10.49 -8.11
C ASN A 74 -10.99 11.87 -7.52
N SER A 75 -10.23 11.96 -6.44
CA SER A 75 -9.70 13.25 -5.99
C SER A 75 -8.38 13.54 -6.70
N ASN A 76 -8.26 14.72 -7.31
CA ASN A 76 -7.02 15.26 -7.87
C ASN A 76 -6.07 15.78 -6.76
N GLU A 77 -6.12 15.17 -5.58
CA GLU A 77 -5.53 15.71 -4.36
C GLU A 77 -4.12 15.18 -4.11
N SER A 78 -3.29 16.01 -3.47
CA SER A 78 -1.99 15.58 -2.94
C SER A 78 -2.21 14.66 -1.75
N PHE A 79 -2.12 13.34 -1.96
CA PHE A 79 -2.25 12.37 -0.89
C PHE A 79 -0.99 12.27 -0.03
N LYS A 80 -1.18 12.00 1.27
CA LYS A 80 -0.13 11.49 2.17
C LYS A 80 -0.30 9.97 2.32
N ILE A 81 0.79 9.25 2.60
CA ILE A 81 0.79 7.79 2.73
C ILE A 81 1.10 7.33 4.15
N ALA A 82 0.27 6.41 4.66
CA ALA A 82 0.56 5.61 5.84
C ALA A 82 0.67 4.13 5.46
N ILE A 83 1.54 3.39 6.14
CA ILE A 83 1.69 1.94 5.98
C ILE A 83 1.32 1.30 7.32
N THR A 84 0.15 0.67 7.40
CA THR A 84 -0.30 -0.01 8.61
C THR A 84 0.20 -1.45 8.63
N LEU A 85 0.68 -1.91 9.79
CA LEU A 85 1.25 -3.24 9.99
C LEU A 85 0.25 -4.09 10.82
N PRO A 86 0.40 -5.43 10.89
CA PRO A 86 -0.45 -6.25 11.75
C PRO A 86 -0.25 -6.02 13.26
N ALA A 87 0.99 -5.77 13.69
CA ALA A 87 1.36 -5.63 15.11
C ALA A 87 1.63 -4.16 15.53
N GLY A 88 1.07 -3.21 14.80
CA GLY A 88 1.31 -1.77 14.96
C GLY A 88 1.14 -1.08 13.62
N ALA A 89 1.44 0.20 13.51
CA ALA A 89 1.37 0.84 12.20
C ALA A 89 2.51 1.82 12.06
N PHE A 90 2.74 2.29 10.84
CA PHE A 90 3.71 3.33 10.57
C PHE A 90 3.06 4.43 9.74
N TYR A 91 3.35 5.65 10.16
CA TYR A 91 2.89 6.85 9.51
C TYR A 91 4.09 7.72 9.18
N SER A 92 4.22 8.14 7.92
CA SER A 92 5.05 9.29 7.54
C SER A 92 4.17 10.33 6.89
N ASP A 93 4.03 11.49 7.53
CA ASP A 93 3.42 12.68 6.92
C ASP A 93 4.26 13.29 5.80
N LYS A 94 5.53 12.89 5.68
CA LYS A 94 6.53 13.52 4.81
C LYS A 94 6.93 12.68 3.60
N MET A 95 6.50 11.40 3.55
CA MET A 95 6.88 10.52 2.46
C MET A 95 6.21 10.98 1.17
N LYS A 96 6.99 11.63 0.31
CA LYS A 96 6.54 12.05 -1.02
C LYS A 96 6.57 10.85 -1.97
N PHE A 97 5.56 10.75 -2.80
CA PHE A 97 5.47 9.70 -3.82
C PHE A 97 4.84 10.23 -5.10
N GLU A 98 4.87 9.39 -6.12
CA GLU A 98 4.25 9.57 -7.42
C GLU A 98 3.42 8.32 -7.74
N THR A 99 2.20 8.51 -8.24
CA THR A 99 1.42 7.40 -8.80
C THR A 99 1.97 7.05 -10.17
N ILE A 100 2.51 5.85 -10.34
CA ILE A 100 3.07 5.37 -11.61
C ILE A 100 2.13 4.42 -12.37
N SER A 101 1.10 3.92 -11.69
CA SER A 101 0.05 3.11 -12.29
C SER A 101 -1.19 3.13 -11.40
N ASP A 102 -2.38 3.22 -11.98
CA ASP A 102 -3.64 3.04 -11.28
C ASP A 102 -4.66 2.48 -12.28
N PHE A 103 -5.02 1.21 -12.12
CA PHE A 103 -5.91 0.53 -13.06
C PHE A 103 -6.88 -0.40 -12.34
N GLU A 104 -8.04 -0.58 -12.95
CA GLU A 104 -9.06 -1.51 -12.49
C GLU A 104 -8.63 -2.95 -12.72
N ILE A 105 -8.86 -3.81 -11.72
CA ILE A 105 -8.72 -5.25 -11.86
C ILE A 105 -10.09 -5.77 -12.28
N ILE A 106 -10.20 -6.14 -13.56
CA ILE A 106 -11.41 -6.77 -14.08
C ILE A 106 -11.44 -8.20 -13.52
N ASN A 107 -12.35 -8.46 -12.58
CA ASN A 107 -12.67 -9.81 -12.17
C ASN A 107 -13.62 -10.42 -13.21
N GLY A 108 -13.44 -11.70 -13.54
CA GLY A 108 -14.31 -12.42 -14.49
C GLY A 108 -15.77 -12.50 -14.04
N ASP A 109 -16.03 -12.33 -12.74
CA ASP A 109 -17.38 -12.37 -12.17
C ASP A 109 -17.98 -10.96 -12.07
N GLN A 110 -18.96 -10.70 -12.94
CA GLN A 110 -19.74 -9.46 -13.04
C GLN A 110 -20.68 -9.21 -11.83
N LEU A 111 -20.59 -10.03 -10.79
CA LEU A 111 -21.46 -9.98 -9.60
C LEU A 111 -20.92 -9.08 -8.49
N ASN A 112 -19.68 -8.58 -8.58
CA ASN A 112 -19.15 -7.65 -7.59
C ASN A 112 -19.60 -6.22 -7.89
N THR A 113 -20.38 -5.64 -6.98
CA THR A 113 -20.78 -4.21 -7.00
C THR A 113 -19.63 -3.25 -6.68
N PHE A 114 -18.46 -3.79 -6.32
CA PHE A 114 -17.27 -3.02 -5.94
C PHE A 114 -16.19 -3.07 -7.01
N THR A 115 -15.77 -1.90 -7.47
CA THR A 115 -14.61 -1.76 -8.36
C THR A 115 -13.31 -1.90 -7.56
N ILE A 116 -12.56 -2.99 -7.78
CA ILE A 116 -11.22 -3.19 -7.19
C ILE A 116 -10.17 -2.62 -8.14
N ARG A 117 -9.24 -1.84 -7.60
CA ARG A 117 -8.16 -1.23 -8.37
C ARG A 117 -6.80 -1.57 -7.79
N ARG A 118 -5.78 -1.65 -8.65
CA ARG A 118 -4.37 -1.75 -8.26
C ARG A 118 -3.69 -0.41 -8.51
N GLN A 119 -3.11 0.14 -7.46
CA GLN A 119 -2.29 1.35 -7.56
C GLN A 119 -0.82 1.03 -7.25
N GLY A 120 0.05 1.55 -8.10
CA GLY A 120 1.51 1.49 -7.97
C GLY A 120 2.05 2.87 -7.64
N LEU A 121 2.83 2.96 -6.58
CA LEU A 121 3.46 4.18 -6.11
C LEU A 121 4.97 4.06 -6.24
N LYS A 122 5.61 5.14 -6.66
CA LYS A 122 7.06 5.34 -6.62
C LYS A 122 7.38 6.34 -5.51
N PHE A 123 8.23 5.95 -4.58
CA PHE A 123 8.72 6.87 -3.56
C PHE A 123 9.67 7.88 -4.21
N LYS A 124 9.54 9.15 -3.81
CA LYS A 124 10.53 10.18 -4.16
C LYS A 124 11.71 10.09 -3.18
N GLU A 125 12.48 11.15 -3.04
CA GLU A 125 13.57 11.18 -2.06
C GLU A 125 13.07 10.83 -0.66
N LEU A 126 13.65 9.77 -0.12
CA LEU A 126 13.35 9.25 1.21
C LEU A 126 14.38 9.79 2.20
N THR A 127 13.92 10.20 3.36
CA THR A 127 14.81 10.52 4.48
C THR A 127 15.47 9.24 5.03
N PHE A 128 16.54 9.41 5.81
CA PHE A 128 17.18 8.28 6.51
C PHE A 128 16.21 7.49 7.39
N LYS A 129 15.29 8.20 8.07
CA LYS A 129 14.25 7.59 8.93
C LYS A 129 13.29 6.73 8.12
N GLU A 130 12.82 7.23 6.99
CA GLU A 130 11.92 6.50 6.09
C GLU A 130 12.60 5.30 5.42
N THR A 131 13.86 5.46 5.04
CA THR A 131 14.66 4.36 4.47
C THR A 131 14.86 3.24 5.48
N SER A 132 15.27 3.58 6.71
CA SER A 132 15.47 2.61 7.80
C SER A 132 14.19 1.86 8.15
N LEU A 133 13.06 2.56 8.08
CA LEU A 133 11.76 1.93 8.26
C LEU A 133 11.45 0.96 7.11
N LEU A 134 11.58 1.39 5.86
CA LEU A 134 11.28 0.51 4.73
C LEU A 134 12.14 -0.76 4.80
N ASP A 135 13.40 -0.63 5.22
CA ASP A 135 14.26 -1.78 5.51
C ASP A 135 13.67 -2.70 6.58
N ARG A 136 13.16 -2.15 7.69
CA ARG A 136 12.49 -2.94 8.73
C ARG A 136 11.21 -3.62 8.23
N VAL A 137 10.39 -2.90 7.45
CA VAL A 137 9.14 -3.43 6.91
C VAL A 137 9.42 -4.56 5.92
N ILE A 138 10.35 -4.34 4.99
CA ILE A 138 10.75 -5.36 4.02
C ILE A 138 11.29 -6.59 4.74
N ARG A 139 12.17 -6.43 5.74
CA ARG A 139 12.76 -7.58 6.45
C ARG A 139 11.74 -8.37 7.26
N LYS A 140 10.77 -7.71 7.90
CA LYS A 140 9.87 -8.35 8.88
C LYS A 140 8.52 -8.80 8.30
N TYR A 141 8.03 -8.11 7.28
CA TYR A 141 6.65 -8.25 6.80
C TYR A 141 6.60 -8.59 5.30
N THR A 142 7.61 -9.29 4.80
CA THR A 142 7.59 -9.81 3.43
C THR A 142 7.98 -11.30 3.40
N LEU A 143 7.44 -12.02 2.42
CA LEU A 143 7.62 -13.47 2.24
C LEU A 143 8.84 -13.80 1.36
N GLY A 144 9.54 -12.80 0.84
CA GLY A 144 10.68 -12.97 -0.08
C GLY A 144 10.51 -12.20 -1.40
N GLU A 145 11.46 -12.39 -2.31
CA GLU A 145 11.50 -11.70 -3.61
C GLU A 145 10.38 -12.16 -4.55
N VAL A 146 9.67 -11.22 -5.17
CA VAL A 146 8.57 -11.52 -6.11
C VAL A 146 9.12 -12.10 -7.41
N ARG A 147 8.98 -13.42 -7.60
CA ARG A 147 9.29 -14.13 -8.84
C ARG A 147 8.01 -14.33 -9.68
N SER A 148 7.49 -13.25 -10.28
CA SER A 148 6.38 -13.21 -11.26
C SER A 148 5.08 -14.02 -10.97
N ASN A 149 4.02 -13.27 -10.64
CA ASN A 149 2.56 -13.42 -10.85
C ASN A 149 1.90 -14.82 -10.90
N ASN A 150 1.17 -15.15 -9.83
CA ASN A 150 -0.17 -15.79 -9.84
C ASN A 150 -0.92 -15.60 -8.49
N PHE A 151 -0.86 -14.39 -7.92
CA PHE A 151 -1.29 -14.19 -6.52
C PHE A 151 -2.75 -13.75 -6.32
N PHE A 152 -3.35 -13.04 -7.29
CA PHE A 152 -4.70 -12.47 -7.12
C PHE A 152 -5.77 -13.56 -6.90
N ASN A 153 -5.71 -14.64 -7.67
CA ASN A 153 -6.68 -15.73 -7.59
C ASN A 153 -6.62 -16.48 -6.25
N ASN A 154 -5.43 -16.71 -5.71
CA ASN A 154 -5.27 -17.43 -4.45
C ASN A 154 -5.75 -16.62 -3.25
N TRP A 155 -5.52 -15.30 -3.24
CA TRP A 155 -5.96 -14.44 -2.15
C TRP A 155 -7.49 -14.25 -2.10
N PHE A 156 -8.14 -14.00 -3.25
CA PHE A 156 -9.60 -13.83 -3.30
C PHE A 156 -10.33 -15.11 -2.86
N GLN A 157 -9.85 -16.29 -3.29
CA GLN A 157 -10.39 -17.58 -2.85
C GLN A 157 -10.17 -17.81 -1.34
N SER A 158 -8.99 -17.48 -0.81
CA SER A 158 -8.67 -17.66 0.61
C SER A 158 -9.48 -16.73 1.53
N SER A 159 -9.74 -15.50 1.09
CA SER A 159 -10.47 -14.49 1.87
C SER A 159 -11.99 -14.69 1.86
N LEU A 160 -12.55 -15.27 0.78
CA LEU A 160 -13.93 -15.74 0.77
C LEU A 160 -14.11 -17.00 1.62
N ALA A 161 -13.15 -17.93 1.58
CA ALA A 161 -13.20 -19.16 2.38
C ALA A 161 -13.12 -18.91 3.89
N SER A 162 -12.44 -17.84 4.34
CA SER A 162 -12.40 -17.45 5.76
C SER A 162 -13.62 -16.66 6.25
N SER A 163 -14.61 -16.43 5.37
CA SER A 163 -15.82 -15.65 5.66
C SER A 163 -17.07 -16.53 5.84
N PHE A 164 -16.90 -17.86 5.95
CA PHE A 164 -17.95 -18.85 6.23
C PHE A 164 -17.54 -19.77 7.39
#